data_AF-X0UFT7-F1
#
_entry.id   AF-X0UFT7-F1
#
_cell.length_a   1.000
_cell.length_b   1.000
_cell.length_c   1.000
_cell.angle_alpha   90.00
_cell.angle_beta   90.00
_cell.angle_gamma   90.00
#
_symmetry.space_group_name_H-M   'P 1'
#
loop_
_entity.id
_entity.type
_entity.pdbx_description
1 polymer ?
#
loop_
_entity_poly.entity_id
_entity_poly.type
_entity_poly.pdbx_seq_one_letter_code
_entity_poly.pdbx_strand_id
1 'polypeptide(L)'
;MTSLGKLLKARTDLILYHPFFGSLALRLLLVKDNSFETAAVDGVSMFYNSEFIDSLSFRETVGLVAHEVMHMALGHIWRMGKRDGDRWNIAADYTINENLIASG
;
A
#
# COMPACT_ATOMS: atom_id res chain seq x y z
N MET A 1 11.27 6.06 -15.62
CA MET A 1 11.41 5.01 -14.59
C MET A 1 10.24 4.07 -14.77
N THR A 2 10.42 2.74 -14.73
CA THR A 2 9.30 1.79 -14.81
C THR A 2 8.46 1.86 -13.52
N SER A 3 7.17 1.52 -13.59
CA SER A 3 6.30 1.40 -12.41
C SER A 3 6.91 0.50 -11.32
N LEU A 4 7.45 -0.66 -11.70
CA LEU A 4 8.20 -1.52 -10.79
C LEU A 4 9.41 -0.81 -10.16
N GLY A 5 10.23 -0.12 -10.97
CA GLY A 5 11.39 0.63 -10.47
C GLY A 5 11.00 1.74 -9.50
N LYS A 6 9.85 2.38 -9.72
CA LYS A 6 9.28 3.41 -8.85
C LYS A 6 8.82 2.83 -7.51
N LEU A 7 8.15 1.68 -7.52
CA LEU A 7 7.76 0.94 -6.31
C LEU A 7 8.99 0.47 -5.52
N LEU A 8 10.02 -0.06 -6.18
CA LEU A 8 11.27 -0.44 -5.52
C LEU A 8 11.92 0.76 -4.83
N LYS A 9 11.99 1.90 -5.52
CA LYS A 9 12.53 3.14 -4.94
C LYS A 9 11.68 3.64 -3.77
N ALA A 10 10.35 3.54 -3.86
CA ALA A 10 9.45 3.93 -2.77
C ALA A 10 9.61 3.04 -1.53
N ARG A 11 9.81 1.73 -1.71
CA ARG A 11 10.15 0.80 -0.62
C ARG A 11 11.49 1.16 0.03
N THR A 12 12.49 1.52 -0.76
CA THR A 12 13.78 2.02 -0.24
C THR A 12 13.61 3.30 0.57
N ASP A 13 12.78 4.24 0.11
CA ASP A 13 12.47 5.48 0.83
C ASP A 13 11.86 5.19 2.22
N LEU A 14 10.87 4.28 2.27
CA LEU A 14 10.29 3.84 3.54
C LEU A 14 11.32 3.16 4.45
N ILE A 15 12.27 2.40 3.92
CA ILE A 15 13.34 1.80 4.74
C ILE A 15 14.22 2.88 5.38
N LEU A 16 14.52 3.96 4.67
CA LEU A 16 15.38 5.03 5.16
C LEU A 16 14.70 5.91 6.20
N TYR A 17 13.43 6.25 6.00
CA TYR A 17 12.73 7.26 6.81
C TYR A 17 11.67 6.68 7.75
N HIS A 18 11.11 5.51 7.43
CA HIS A 18 10.06 4.85 8.22
C HIS A 18 10.31 3.33 8.36
N PRO A 19 11.42 2.91 9.01
CA PRO A 19 11.95 1.55 8.90
C PRO A 19 10.98 0.42 9.25
N PHE A 20 10.06 0.66 10.20
CA PHE A 20 9.01 -0.31 10.53
C PHE A 20 8.14 -0.64 9.30
N PHE A 21 7.57 0.37 8.65
CA PHE A 21 6.73 0.22 7.46
C PHE A 21 7.55 -0.27 6.26
N GLY A 22 8.79 0.23 6.10
CA GLY A 22 9.72 -0.28 5.08
C GLY A 22 9.96 -1.78 5.22
N SER A 23 10.16 -2.28 6.44
CA SER A 23 10.42 -3.71 6.68
C SER A 23 9.23 -4.59 6.30
N LEU A 24 8.01 -4.11 6.49
CA LEU A 24 6.79 -4.79 6.06
C LEU A 24 6.65 -4.72 4.54
N ALA A 25 6.89 -3.56 3.95
CA ALA A 25 6.88 -3.36 2.51
C ALA A 25 7.84 -4.32 1.81
N LEU A 26 9.03 -4.58 2.38
CA LEU A 26 10.03 -5.50 1.82
C LEU A 26 9.59 -6.98 1.80
N ARG A 27 8.61 -7.37 2.61
CA ARG A 27 8.08 -8.75 2.62
C ARG A 27 7.06 -9.02 1.52
N LEU A 28 6.46 -7.97 0.96
CA LEU A 28 5.47 -8.10 -0.10
C LEU A 28 6.11 -8.46 -1.45
N LEU A 29 5.49 -9.39 -2.15
CA LEU A 29 5.74 -9.67 -3.57
C LEU A 29 5.04 -8.62 -4.42
N LEU A 30 5.78 -7.88 -5.25
CA LEU A 30 5.18 -6.91 -6.17
C LEU A 30 4.65 -7.65 -7.40
N VAL A 31 3.33 -7.71 -7.55
CA VAL A 31 2.65 -8.40 -8.65
C VAL A 31 1.97 -7.37 -9.53
N LYS A 32 2.44 -7.21 -10.77
CA LYS A 32 1.75 -6.37 -11.74
C LYS A 32 0.44 -7.07 -12.12
N ASP A 33 -0.68 -6.43 -11.84
CA ASP A 33 -2.01 -6.90 -12.22
C ASP A 33 -2.89 -5.69 -12.54
N ASN A 34 -3.16 -5.49 -13.83
CA ASN A 34 -3.96 -4.37 -14.32
C ASN A 34 -5.47 -4.63 -14.26
N SER A 35 -5.92 -5.76 -13.69
CA SER A 35 -7.35 -5.98 -13.39
C SER A 35 -7.81 -5.17 -12.17
N PHE A 36 -6.88 -4.76 -11.31
CA PHE A 36 -7.13 -3.77 -10.25
C PHE A 36 -7.10 -2.37 -10.83
N GLU A 37 -7.94 -1.47 -10.31
CA GLU A 37 -7.92 -0.06 -10.72
C GLU A 37 -6.69 0.67 -10.17
N THR A 38 -6.24 0.32 -8.96
CA THR A 38 -5.17 0.99 -8.23
C THR A 38 -4.10 0.01 -7.74
N ALA A 39 -4.14 -0.38 -6.46
CA ALA A 39 -3.31 -1.37 -5.82
C ALA A 39 -4.14 -2.11 -4.76
N ALA A 40 -3.64 -3.27 -4.32
CA ALA A 40 -4.26 -4.06 -3.26
C ALA A 40 -3.23 -4.96 -2.56
N VAL A 41 -3.53 -5.39 -1.34
CA VAL A 41 -2.73 -6.39 -0.60
C VAL A 41 -3.56 -7.53 -0.05
N ASP A 42 -2.96 -8.73 -0.03
CA ASP A 42 -3.51 -9.94 0.60
C ASP A 42 -2.73 -10.39 1.85
N GLY A 43 -1.70 -9.64 2.24
CA GLY A 43 -0.77 -9.97 3.34
C GLY A 43 0.52 -10.64 2.89
N VAL A 44 0.65 -11.01 1.62
CA VAL A 44 1.84 -11.65 1.02
C VAL A 44 2.28 -10.90 -0.24
N SER A 45 1.32 -10.43 -1.03
CA SER A 45 1.51 -9.76 -2.31
C SER A 45 0.94 -8.36 -2.25
N MET A 46 1.57 -7.44 -2.98
CA MET A 46 1.01 -6.16 -3.37
C MET A 46 0.74 -6.21 -4.87
N PHE A 47 -0.54 -6.29 -5.21
CA PHE A 47 -1.02 -6.17 -6.58
C PHE A 47 -1.03 -4.70 -6.97
N TYR A 48 -0.60 -4.38 -8.18
CA TYR A 48 -0.61 -3.00 -8.66
C TYR A 48 -0.93 -2.91 -10.14
N ASN A 49 -1.71 -1.90 -10.48
CA ASN A 49 -1.92 -1.46 -11.84
C ASN A 49 -0.76 -0.57 -12.28
N SER A 50 -0.05 -0.96 -13.35
CA SER A 50 1.11 -0.18 -13.80
C SER A 50 0.76 1.24 -14.24
N GLU A 51 -0.40 1.43 -14.88
CA GLU A 51 -0.84 2.75 -15.37
C GLU A 51 -1.15 3.69 -14.22
N PHE A 52 -1.76 3.16 -13.16
CA PHE A 52 -1.98 3.91 -11.92
C PHE A 52 -0.66 4.32 -11.27
N ILE A 53 0.28 3.39 -11.09
CA ILE A 53 1.60 3.72 -10.51
C ILE A 53 2.35 4.75 -11.35
N ASP A 54 2.26 4.66 -12.67
CA ASP A 54 2.93 5.57 -13.58
C ASP A 54 2.33 6.99 -13.52
N SER A 55 1.02 7.13 -13.23
CA SER A 55 0.34 8.42 -13.10
C SER A 55 0.65 9.17 -11.80
N LEU A 56 0.99 8.45 -10.73
CA LEU A 56 1.32 9.06 -9.44
C LEU A 56 2.63 9.88 -9.49
N SER A 57 2.86 10.79 -8.56
CA SER A 57 4.19 11.31 -8.24
C SER A 57 4.98 10.27 -7.43
N PHE A 58 6.28 10.53 -7.23
CA PHE A 58 7.10 9.66 -6.37
C PHE A 58 6.61 9.66 -4.91
N ARG A 59 6.23 10.84 -4.36
CA ARG A 59 5.73 10.95 -2.97
C ARG A 59 4.37 10.26 -2.80
N GLU A 60 3.48 10.39 -3.78
CA GLU A 60 2.22 9.62 -3.79
C GLU A 60 2.47 8.11 -3.89
N THR A 61 3.50 7.67 -4.62
CA THR A 61 3.88 6.25 -4.65
C THR A 61 4.38 5.77 -3.29
N VAL A 62 5.16 6.58 -2.56
CA VAL A 62 5.58 6.28 -1.18
C VAL A 62 4.37 6.19 -0.26
N GLY A 63 3.45 7.15 -0.35
CA GLY A 63 2.19 7.16 0.40
C GLY A 63 1.33 5.93 0.11
N LEU A 64 1.20 5.52 -1.16
CA LEU A 64 0.48 4.31 -1.55
C LEU A 64 1.11 3.05 -0.94
N VAL A 65 2.43 2.89 -1.03
CA VAL A 65 3.09 1.72 -0.42
C VAL A 65 2.92 1.72 1.10
N ALA A 66 2.98 2.88 1.75
CA ALA A 66 2.70 2.99 3.18
C ALA A 66 1.25 2.62 3.50
N HIS A 67 0.28 3.09 2.71
CA HIS A 67 -1.14 2.80 2.83
C HIS A 67 -1.40 1.30 2.80
N GLU A 68 -0.95 0.62 1.73
CA GLU A 68 -1.10 -0.82 1.56
C GLU A 68 -0.48 -1.61 2.73
N VAL A 69 0.71 -1.18 3.18
CA VAL A 69 1.37 -1.82 4.32
C VAL A 69 0.61 -1.61 5.63
N MET A 70 -0.07 -0.47 5.80
CA MET A 70 -0.87 -0.19 6.99
C MET A 70 -2.07 -1.12 7.12
N HIS A 71 -2.63 -1.66 6.03
CA HIS A 71 -3.66 -2.71 6.14
C HIS A 71 -3.16 -3.94 6.90
N MET A 72 -1.89 -4.30 6.75
CA MET A 72 -1.30 -5.40 7.53
C MET A 72 -0.85 -4.93 8.91
N ALA A 73 -0.21 -3.78 9.03
CA ALA A 73 0.26 -3.27 10.32
C ALA A 73 -0.91 -3.08 11.31
N LEU A 74 -2.05 -2.60 10.81
CA LEU A 74 -3.30 -2.45 11.55
C LEU A 74 -4.18 -3.70 11.42
N GLY A 75 -3.67 -4.82 10.94
CA GLY A 75 -4.37 -6.11 10.84
C GLY A 75 -5.77 -6.07 10.22
N HIS A 76 -6.03 -5.13 9.31
CA HIS A 76 -7.31 -4.97 8.62
C HIS A 76 -7.68 -6.20 7.80
N ILE A 77 -6.67 -6.87 7.23
CA ILE A 77 -6.85 -8.11 6.47
C ILE A 77 -7.27 -9.31 7.34
N TRP A 78 -7.00 -9.29 8.66
CA TRP A 78 -7.32 -10.41 9.56
C TRP A 78 -8.51 -10.15 10.48
N ARG A 79 -8.80 -8.88 10.79
CA ARG A 79 -9.81 -8.53 11.81
C ARG A 79 -11.20 -8.20 11.24
N MET A 80 -11.39 -8.32 9.93
CA MET A 80 -12.68 -8.06 9.26
C MET A 80 -13.82 -8.93 9.82
N GLY A 81 -13.57 -10.22 10.03
CA GLY A 81 -14.57 -11.17 10.53
C GLY A 81 -15.71 -11.40 9.53
N LYS A 82 -16.96 -11.29 10.00
CA LYS A 82 -18.18 -11.48 9.18
C LYS A 82 -18.77 -10.17 8.62
N ARG A 83 -18.01 -9.07 8.67
CA ARG A 83 -18.48 -7.76 8.19
C ARG A 83 -18.51 -7.74 6.66
N ASP A 84 -19.29 -6.81 6.12
CA ASP A 84 -19.30 -6.51 4.69
C ASP A 84 -17.92 -6.04 4.22
N GLY A 85 -17.37 -6.68 3.19
CA GLY A 85 -15.99 -6.47 2.75
C GLY A 85 -15.73 -5.07 2.20
N ASP A 86 -16.64 -4.57 1.36
CA ASP A 86 -16.47 -3.27 0.72
C ASP A 86 -16.56 -2.14 1.76
N ARG A 87 -17.58 -2.18 2.62
CA ARG A 87 -17.70 -1.20 3.71
C ARG A 87 -16.56 -1.28 4.71
N TRP A 88 -16.04 -2.48 4.95
CA TRP A 88 -14.86 -2.67 5.81
C TRP A 88 -13.62 -2.03 5.21
N ASN A 89 -13.35 -2.26 3.93
CA ASN A 89 -12.21 -1.67 3.23
C ASN A 89 -12.33 -0.15 3.23
N ILE A 90 -13.50 0.42 2.87
CA ILE A 90 -13.72 1.87 2.91
C ILE A 90 -13.43 2.45 4.31
N ALA A 91 -13.89 1.80 5.37
CA ALA A 91 -13.65 2.26 6.75
C ALA A 91 -12.16 2.15 7.16
N ALA A 92 -11.48 1.09 6.73
CA ALA A 92 -10.06 0.89 6.92
C ALA A 92 -9.25 1.99 6.20
N ASP A 93 -9.61 2.30 4.95
CA ASP A 93 -8.94 3.30 4.13
C ASP A 93 -9.08 4.69 4.73
N TYR A 94 -10.26 5.07 5.23
CA TYR A 94 -10.45 6.33 5.95
C TYR A 94 -9.49 6.45 7.13
N THR A 95 -9.38 5.39 7.93
CA THR A 95 -8.47 5.35 9.08
C THR A 95 -7.02 5.52 8.63
N ILE A 96 -6.59 4.80 7.59
CA ILE A 96 -5.21 4.84 7.10
C ILE A 96 -4.88 6.22 6.51
N ASN A 97 -5.76 6.75 5.67
CA ASN A 97 -5.55 8.03 5.01
C ASN A 97 -5.45 9.18 6.02
N GLU A 98 -6.27 9.19 7.06
CA GLU A 98 -6.14 10.18 8.15
C GLU A 98 -4.78 10.07 8.87
N ASN A 99 -4.31 8.85 9.15
CA ASN A 99 -3.01 8.64 9.78
C ASN A 99 -1.85 9.11 8.88
N LEU A 100 -1.92 8.85 7.57
CA LEU A 100 -0.90 9.28 6.61
C LEU A 100 -0.85 10.81 6.51
N ILE A 101 -2.00 11.47 6.36
CA ILE A 101 -2.08 12.93 6.30
C ILE A 101 -1.53 13.57 7.58
N ALA A 102 -1.85 13.00 8.75
CA ALA A 102 -1.33 13.49 10.03
C ALA A 102 0.19 13.30 10.19
N SER A 103 0.79 12.37 9.44
CA SER A 103 2.22 12.01 9.56
C SER A 103 3.14 12.80 8.61
N GLY A 104 2.58 13.55 7.64
CA GLY A 104 3.31 14.37 6.65
C GLY A 104 3.84 13.59 5.44
#